data_AF-A0A847YW51-F1
#
_entry.id   AF-A0A847YW51-F1
#
_cell.length_a   1.000
_cell.length_b   1.000
_cell.length_c   1.000
_cell.angle_alpha   90.00
_cell.angle_beta   90.00
_cell.angle_gamma   90.00
#
_symmetry.space_group_name_H-M   'P 1'
#
loop_
_entity.id
_entity.type
_entity.pdbx_description
1 polymer ?
#
loop_
_entity_poly.entity_id
_entity_poly.type
_entity_poly.pdbx_seq_one_letter_code
_entity_poly.pdbx_strand_id
1 'polypeptide(L)'
;MDKLGTWIRSVRLEKGLEIKDLSYESGLTSAQISRIETLNSDVTVNSIVRIAYGLNIEIKDVLAELEIRAFFPCLLNTGQQGKTSDIVTIQDVEAFLRFYRSEPRQAKDELINAYHVIRENNRDQQEEKLSEFDTADIVWEATQALSKKYLPIPYPKGMKEETIEEIYRAGGVITIRDLAAYVMACRRSSGLSLRKMAEFTEVSYNAIARLERGELERISFTEITALEKALKLDGTLIAICWAAGEFQTGISRVKVLTDQSPLPVSGWDVEELAFADTLITIVRWNTQLSINRDWIIELKRILSFYAE
;
A
#
# COMPACT_ATOMS: atom_id res chain seq x y z
N MET A 1 23.69 -6.81 -4.26
CA MET A 1 22.64 -5.84 -4.65
C MET A 1 23.14 -4.39 -4.56
N ASP A 2 24.43 -4.22 -4.29
CA ASP A 2 25.29 -3.03 -4.33
C ASP A 2 25.21 -2.19 -5.62
N LYS A 3 24.47 -2.67 -6.63
CA LYS A 3 24.26 -1.99 -7.90
C LYS A 3 23.17 -0.93 -7.84
N LEU A 4 22.15 -1.07 -6.99
CA LEU A 4 20.98 -0.18 -7.06
C LEU A 4 21.34 1.28 -6.70
N GLY A 5 22.10 1.50 -5.62
CA GLY A 5 22.53 2.85 -5.24
C GLY A 5 23.45 3.51 -6.26
N THR A 6 24.35 2.73 -6.87
CA THR A 6 25.26 3.22 -7.91
C THR A 6 24.54 3.52 -9.22
N TRP A 7 23.53 2.72 -9.58
CA TRP A 7 22.62 2.97 -10.69
C TRP A 7 21.75 4.22 -10.48
N ILE A 8 21.14 4.40 -9.30
CA ILE A 8 20.40 5.63 -8.96
C ILE A 8 21.29 6.86 -9.19
N ARG A 9 22.54 6.79 -8.72
CA ARG A 9 23.53 7.86 -8.92
C ARG A 9 23.82 8.12 -10.39
N SER A 10 24.00 7.07 -11.21
CA SER A 10 24.27 7.27 -12.64
C SER A 10 23.08 7.92 -13.34
N VAL A 11 21.85 7.45 -13.10
CA VAL A 11 20.65 8.04 -13.70
C VAL A 11 20.49 9.51 -13.28
N ARG A 12 20.74 9.85 -12.02
CA ARG A 12 20.73 11.24 -11.56
C ARG A 12 21.73 12.11 -12.32
N LEU A 13 22.96 11.64 -12.46
CA LEU A 13 24.04 12.38 -13.15
C LEU A 13 23.76 12.53 -14.65
N GLU A 14 23.21 11.51 -15.30
CA GLU A 14 22.79 11.55 -16.71
C GLU A 14 21.68 12.60 -16.95
N LYS A 15 20.78 12.78 -15.97
CA LYS A 15 19.76 13.84 -16.00
C LYS A 15 20.28 15.23 -15.62
N GLY A 16 21.57 15.35 -15.31
CA GLY A 16 22.19 16.64 -14.93
C GLY A 16 21.72 17.18 -13.58
N LEU A 17 21.16 16.33 -12.71
CA LEU A 17 20.62 16.73 -11.42
C LEU A 17 21.69 16.69 -10.33
N GLU A 18 21.76 17.73 -9.51
CA GLU A 18 22.52 17.70 -8.26
C GLU A 18 21.74 16.93 -7.17
N ILE A 19 22.42 16.57 -6.07
CA ILE A 19 21.77 15.92 -4.93
C ILE A 19 20.67 16.81 -4.33
N LYS A 20 20.86 18.14 -4.32
CA LYS A 20 19.86 19.09 -3.81
C LYS A 20 18.58 19.11 -4.66
N ASP A 21 18.71 18.90 -5.97
CA ASP A 21 17.59 18.87 -6.89
C ASP A 21 16.77 17.59 -6.65
N LEU A 22 17.44 16.43 -6.59
CA LEU A 22 16.77 15.17 -6.24
C LEU A 22 16.17 15.20 -4.83
N SER A 23 16.81 15.89 -3.88
CA SER A 23 16.27 16.07 -2.52
C SER A 23 14.93 16.81 -2.55
N TYR A 24 14.84 17.86 -3.35
CA TYR A 24 13.60 18.61 -3.55
C TYR A 24 12.51 17.74 -4.20
N GLU A 25 12.84 17.07 -5.32
CA GLU A 25 11.87 16.30 -6.10
C GLU A 25 11.38 15.02 -5.39
N SER A 26 12.25 14.35 -4.64
CA SER A 26 11.90 13.09 -3.93
C SER A 26 11.34 13.31 -2.52
N GLY A 27 11.49 14.51 -1.95
CA GLY A 27 11.18 14.78 -0.55
C GLY A 27 12.05 14.00 0.45
N LEU A 28 13.21 13.50 0.02
CA LEU A 28 14.24 12.91 0.90
C LEU A 28 15.31 13.94 1.21
N THR A 29 15.99 13.80 2.34
CA THR A 29 17.14 14.68 2.66
C THR A 29 18.35 14.37 1.77
N SER A 30 19.14 15.38 1.41
CA SER A 30 20.42 15.20 0.70
C SER A 30 21.34 14.18 1.37
N ALA A 31 21.34 14.12 2.71
CA ALA A 31 22.13 13.17 3.48
C ALA A 31 21.62 11.71 3.34
N GLN A 32 20.32 11.50 3.22
CA GLN A 32 19.75 10.17 2.94
C GLN A 32 20.09 9.74 1.51
N ILE A 33 19.90 10.61 0.53
CA ILE A 33 20.24 10.33 -0.88
C ILE A 33 21.71 9.98 -1.02
N SER A 34 22.60 10.79 -0.44
CA SER A 34 24.05 10.54 -0.45
C SER A 34 24.39 9.17 0.12
N ARG A 35 23.83 8.81 1.29
CA ARG A 35 24.06 7.48 1.90
C ARG A 35 23.56 6.32 1.03
N ILE A 36 22.42 6.49 0.36
CA ILE A 36 21.85 5.51 -0.58
C ILE A 36 22.79 5.34 -1.78
N GLU A 37 23.23 6.44 -2.40
CA GLU A 37 24.10 6.41 -3.58
C GLU A 37 25.51 5.85 -3.29
N THR A 38 25.99 6.00 -2.05
CA THR A 38 27.29 5.47 -1.62
C THR A 38 27.18 4.10 -0.95
N LEU A 39 26.01 3.46 -0.94
CA LEU A 39 25.76 2.15 -0.31
C LEU A 39 26.04 2.11 1.21
N ASN A 40 25.99 3.27 1.86
CA ASN A 40 26.17 3.40 3.31
C ASN A 40 24.86 3.18 4.10
N SER A 41 23.75 2.98 3.39
CA SER A 41 22.44 2.64 3.96
C SER A 41 21.69 1.77 2.96
N ASP A 42 20.99 0.76 3.46
CA ASP A 42 20.04 0.02 2.65
C ASP A 42 18.93 0.94 2.17
N VAL A 43 18.48 0.71 0.93
CA VAL A 43 17.39 1.46 0.33
C VAL A 43 16.07 0.83 0.77
N THR A 44 15.25 1.56 1.53
CA THR A 44 13.90 1.09 1.89
C THR A 44 12.93 1.24 0.73
N VAL A 45 11.82 0.49 0.75
CA VAL A 45 10.74 0.57 -0.25
C VAL A 45 10.28 2.02 -0.45
N ASN A 46 9.96 2.73 0.64
CA ASN A 46 9.50 4.12 0.54
C ASN A 46 10.58 5.05 -0.06
N SER A 47 11.85 4.80 0.25
CA SER A 47 12.95 5.62 -0.28
C SER A 47 13.15 5.39 -1.78
N ILE A 48 13.12 4.12 -2.24
CA ILE A 48 13.27 3.83 -3.68
C ILE A 48 12.10 4.38 -4.50
N VAL A 49 10.86 4.27 -4.00
CA VAL A 49 9.68 4.83 -4.67
C VAL A 49 9.78 6.35 -4.80
N ARG A 50 10.20 7.04 -3.72
CA ARG A 50 10.42 8.50 -3.75
C ARG A 50 11.55 8.93 -4.67
N ILE A 51 12.67 8.21 -4.66
CA ILE A 51 13.81 8.48 -5.55
C ILE A 51 13.41 8.28 -7.01
N ALA A 52 12.75 7.17 -7.33
CA ALA A 52 12.30 6.89 -8.69
C ALA A 52 11.29 7.93 -9.18
N TYR A 53 10.36 8.35 -8.32
CA TYR A 53 9.44 9.45 -8.63
C TYR A 53 10.20 10.76 -8.92
N GLY A 54 11.11 11.17 -8.03
CA GLY A 54 11.88 12.41 -8.21
C GLY A 54 12.87 12.35 -9.39
N LEU A 55 13.29 11.16 -9.80
CA LEU A 55 14.07 10.94 -11.01
C LEU A 55 13.20 10.73 -12.26
N ASN A 56 11.87 10.74 -12.16
CA ASN A 56 10.96 10.35 -13.25
C ASN A 56 11.39 9.03 -13.93
N ILE A 57 11.49 7.99 -13.09
CA ILE A 57 11.82 6.60 -13.44
C ILE A 57 10.60 5.74 -13.11
N GLU A 58 10.26 4.81 -14.00
CA GLU A 58 9.17 3.86 -13.76
C GLU A 58 9.70 2.59 -13.09
N ILE A 59 8.82 1.86 -12.41
CA ILE A 59 9.17 0.56 -11.81
C ILE A 59 9.78 -0.41 -12.83
N LYS A 60 9.43 -0.30 -14.11
CA LYS A 60 9.99 -1.12 -15.20
C LYS A 60 11.49 -0.97 -15.35
N ASP A 61 11.99 0.25 -15.15
CA ASP A 61 13.40 0.56 -15.29
C ASP A 61 14.16 -0.01 -14.08
N VAL A 62 13.57 0.08 -12.89
CA VAL A 62 14.10 -0.54 -11.66
C VAL A 62 14.16 -2.07 -11.79
N LEU A 63 13.10 -2.69 -12.31
CA LEU A 63 13.06 -4.14 -12.53
C LEU A 63 14.10 -4.58 -13.58
N ALA A 64 14.26 -3.80 -14.65
CA ALA A 64 15.26 -4.05 -15.68
C ALA A 64 16.69 -4.00 -15.11
N GLU A 65 17.01 -2.99 -14.29
CA GLU A 65 18.31 -2.89 -13.62
C GLU A 65 18.58 -4.07 -12.68
N LEU A 66 17.54 -4.57 -11.99
CA LEU A 66 17.67 -5.71 -11.11
C LEU A 66 17.67 -7.06 -11.83
N GLU A 67 17.57 -7.06 -13.16
CA GLU A 67 17.44 -8.25 -14.00
C GLU A 67 16.24 -9.12 -13.59
N ILE A 68 15.16 -8.48 -13.11
CA ILE A 68 13.94 -9.15 -12.68
C ILE A 68 12.93 -9.06 -13.82
N ARG A 69 12.33 -10.20 -14.15
CA ARG A 69 11.27 -10.25 -15.15
C ARG A 69 10.17 -9.28 -14.73
N ALA A 70 9.82 -8.40 -15.65
CA ALA A 70 8.88 -7.36 -15.31
C ALA A 70 7.46 -7.93 -15.25
N PHE A 71 6.83 -7.83 -14.08
CA PHE A 71 5.40 -8.07 -13.92
C PHE A 71 4.67 -6.74 -14.02
N PHE A 72 4.10 -6.49 -15.19
CA PHE A 72 3.07 -5.48 -15.32
C PHE A 72 1.76 -6.22 -15.43
N PRO A 73 0.75 -5.91 -14.60
CA PRO A 73 -0.60 -6.05 -15.08
C PRO A 73 -0.62 -5.30 -16.42
N CYS A 74 -0.78 -6.05 -17.52
CA CYS A 74 -1.32 -5.46 -18.72
C CYS A 74 -2.47 -4.59 -18.23
N LEU A 75 -2.44 -3.27 -18.49
CA LEU A 75 -3.59 -2.39 -18.31
C LEU A 75 -4.69 -3.04 -19.13
N LEU A 76 -5.45 -3.94 -18.49
CA LEU A 76 -6.37 -4.81 -19.19
C LEU A 76 -7.39 -3.85 -19.75
N ASN A 77 -7.42 -3.84 -21.09
CA ASN A 77 -8.42 -3.14 -21.88
C ASN A 77 -9.74 -3.10 -21.11
N THR A 78 -10.27 -1.89 -20.96
CA THR A 78 -11.49 -1.45 -20.26
C THR A 78 -12.77 -2.25 -20.57
N GLY A 79 -12.70 -3.39 -21.27
CA GLY A 79 -13.81 -4.28 -21.57
C GLY A 79 -14.23 -5.25 -20.45
N GLN A 80 -13.49 -5.40 -19.35
CA GLN A 80 -13.94 -6.15 -18.17
C GLN A 80 -14.53 -5.24 -17.07
N GLN A 81 -15.38 -4.28 -17.47
CA GLN A 81 -16.09 -3.37 -16.56
C GLN A 81 -17.00 -4.06 -15.52
N GLY A 82 -17.32 -5.35 -15.67
CA GLY A 82 -18.31 -6.03 -14.82
C GLY A 82 -17.82 -6.48 -13.44
N LYS A 83 -16.50 -6.57 -13.18
CA LYS A 83 -15.96 -7.05 -11.88
C LYS A 83 -15.24 -5.98 -11.06
N THR A 84 -15.03 -4.78 -11.62
CA THR A 84 -14.26 -3.72 -10.96
C THR A 84 -15.09 -2.85 -10.02
N SER A 85 -16.42 -3.06 -9.92
CA SER A 85 -17.29 -2.28 -9.04
C SER A 85 -16.85 -2.32 -7.58
N ASP A 86 -16.32 -3.46 -7.13
CA ASP A 86 -16.06 -3.71 -5.71
C ASP A 86 -14.65 -3.28 -5.27
N ILE A 87 -13.82 -2.79 -6.20
CA ILE A 87 -12.42 -2.46 -5.97
C ILE A 87 -12.27 -0.96 -5.79
N VAL A 88 -11.70 -0.54 -4.65
CA VAL A 88 -11.42 0.87 -4.35
C VAL A 88 -10.11 1.30 -5.02
N THR A 89 -10.21 2.30 -5.88
CA THR A 89 -9.11 2.98 -6.57
C THR A 89 -8.62 4.19 -5.77
N ILE A 90 -7.51 4.78 -6.19
CA ILE A 90 -6.99 5.99 -5.54
C ILE A 90 -7.93 7.19 -5.76
N GLN A 91 -8.66 7.23 -6.89
CA GLN A 91 -9.70 8.23 -7.15
C GLN A 91 -10.86 8.11 -6.17
N ASP A 92 -11.29 6.88 -5.86
CA ASP A 92 -12.33 6.64 -4.84
C ASP A 92 -11.85 7.11 -3.45
N VAL A 93 -10.58 6.87 -3.10
CA VAL A 93 -10.01 7.36 -1.83
C VAL A 93 -9.99 8.89 -1.79
N GLU A 94 -9.54 9.57 -2.84
CA GLU A 94 -9.54 11.03 -2.89
C GLU A 94 -10.95 11.63 -2.82
N ALA A 95 -11.90 11.04 -3.55
CA ALA A 95 -13.31 11.43 -3.48
C ALA A 95 -13.86 11.23 -2.07
N PHE A 96 -13.50 10.15 -1.39
CA PHE A 96 -13.91 9.91 0.00
C PHE A 96 -13.29 10.92 0.98
N LEU A 97 -12.03 11.33 0.77
CA LEU A 97 -11.44 12.40 1.58
C LEU A 97 -12.12 13.75 1.34
N ARG A 98 -12.52 14.06 0.10
CA ARG A 98 -13.32 15.26 -0.20
C ARG A 98 -14.70 15.20 0.45
N PHE A 99 -15.35 14.04 0.44
CA PHE A 99 -16.58 13.78 1.17
C PHE A 99 -16.37 13.99 2.68
N TYR A 100 -15.30 13.44 3.26
CA TYR A 100 -14.96 13.65 4.67
C TYR A 100 -14.75 15.12 5.03
N ARG A 101 -14.01 15.87 4.22
CA ARG A 101 -13.78 17.31 4.47
C ARG A 101 -15.07 18.13 4.39
N SER A 102 -16.00 17.74 3.51
CA SER A 102 -17.26 18.45 3.31
C SER A 102 -18.30 18.08 4.38
N GLU A 103 -18.42 16.79 4.68
CA GLU A 103 -19.45 16.20 5.54
C GLU A 103 -18.84 15.19 6.53
N PRO A 104 -18.03 15.64 7.50
CA PRO A 104 -17.22 14.74 8.35
C PRO A 104 -18.02 13.70 9.13
N ARG A 105 -19.23 14.07 9.58
CA ARG A 105 -20.09 13.18 10.36
C ARG A 105 -20.66 12.07 9.49
N GLN A 106 -21.21 12.43 8.33
CA GLN A 106 -21.82 11.46 7.44
C GLN A 106 -20.79 10.47 6.88
N ALA A 107 -19.61 10.96 6.48
CA ALA A 107 -18.52 10.08 6.04
C ALA A 107 -18.09 9.07 7.13
N LYS A 108 -18.08 9.48 8.40
CA LYS A 108 -17.80 8.58 9.53
C LYS A 108 -18.95 7.58 9.74
N ASP A 109 -20.20 8.04 9.69
CA ASP A 109 -21.37 7.18 9.85
C ASP A 109 -21.39 6.07 8.78
N GLU A 110 -20.98 6.38 7.54
CA GLU A 110 -20.82 5.37 6.48
C GLU A 110 -19.81 4.27 6.85
N LEU A 111 -18.64 4.65 7.41
CA LEU A 111 -17.63 3.67 7.85
C LEU A 111 -18.13 2.85 9.05
N ILE A 112 -18.84 3.48 10.00
CA ILE A 112 -19.40 2.81 11.17
C ILE A 112 -20.44 1.77 10.75
N ASN A 113 -21.38 2.16 9.88
CA ASN A 113 -22.43 1.28 9.38
C ASN A 113 -21.85 0.10 8.60
N ALA A 114 -20.87 0.35 7.73
CA ALA A 114 -20.20 -0.70 6.98
C ALA A 114 -19.47 -1.68 7.90
N TYR A 115 -18.72 -1.17 8.88
CA TYR A 115 -17.99 -2.02 9.82
C TYR A 115 -18.91 -2.78 10.78
N HIS A 116 -20.06 -2.21 11.13
CA HIS A 116 -21.08 -2.91 11.91
C HIS A 116 -21.56 -4.18 11.20
N VAL A 117 -21.88 -4.07 9.90
CA VAL A 117 -22.29 -5.22 9.08
C VAL A 117 -21.19 -6.29 9.03
N ILE A 118 -19.92 -5.89 8.91
CA ILE A 118 -18.78 -6.82 8.94
C ILE A 118 -18.71 -7.57 10.27
N ARG A 119 -18.87 -6.87 11.40
CA ARG A 119 -18.81 -7.48 12.74
C ARG A 119 -19.94 -8.49 12.94
N GLU A 120 -21.16 -8.15 12.53
CA GLU A 120 -22.32 -9.04 12.64
C GLU A 120 -22.12 -10.34 11.84
N ASN A 121 -21.53 -10.25 10.65
CA ASN A 121 -21.27 -11.41 9.79
C ASN A 121 -19.99 -12.20 10.18
N ASN A 122 -19.19 -11.68 11.11
CA ASN A 122 -17.90 -12.28 11.47
C ASN A 122 -17.76 -12.58 12.98
N ARG A 123 -18.88 -12.71 13.69
CA ARG A 123 -18.89 -12.96 15.14
C ARG A 123 -18.09 -14.19 15.55
N ASP A 124 -18.08 -15.24 14.73
CA ASP A 124 -17.42 -16.51 15.06
C ASP A 124 -15.88 -16.46 14.94
N GLN A 125 -15.32 -15.52 14.18
CA GLN A 125 -13.86 -15.41 13.98
C GLN A 125 -13.22 -14.23 14.71
N GLN A 126 -14.03 -13.28 15.21
CA GLN A 126 -13.49 -12.18 16.01
C GLN A 126 -13.13 -12.67 17.41
N GLU A 127 -11.93 -12.27 17.87
CA GLU A 127 -11.46 -12.56 19.22
C GLU A 127 -12.42 -11.93 20.25
N GLU A 128 -12.76 -12.67 21.31
CA GLU A 128 -13.64 -12.21 22.42
C GLU A 128 -13.29 -10.79 22.90
N LYS A 129 -12.01 -10.39 22.82
CA LYS A 129 -11.50 -9.08 23.22
C LYS A 129 -12.09 -7.89 22.46
N LEU A 130 -12.52 -8.06 21.20
CA LEU A 130 -13.14 -6.97 20.43
C LEU A 130 -14.63 -6.85 20.70
N SER A 131 -15.26 -7.88 21.27
CA SER A 131 -16.71 -7.89 21.57
C SER A 131 -17.10 -6.83 22.61
N GLU A 132 -16.15 -6.39 23.45
CA GLU A 132 -16.37 -5.41 24.52
C GLU A 132 -16.46 -3.96 24.02
N PHE A 133 -15.94 -3.67 22.82
CA PHE A 133 -15.90 -2.30 22.28
C PHE A 133 -17.07 -2.02 21.34
N ASP A 134 -17.64 -0.82 21.46
CA ASP A 134 -18.64 -0.34 20.52
C ASP A 134 -18.02 -0.15 19.12
N THR A 135 -18.82 -0.41 18.09
CA THR A 135 -18.36 -0.32 16.70
C THR A 135 -17.98 1.12 16.34
N ALA A 136 -18.73 2.10 16.84
CA ALA A 136 -18.45 3.50 16.60
C ALA A 136 -17.10 3.90 17.22
N ASP A 137 -16.83 3.46 18.45
CA ASP A 137 -15.56 3.73 19.14
C ASP A 137 -14.35 3.18 18.38
N ILE A 138 -14.45 1.95 17.85
CA ILE A 138 -13.35 1.34 17.07
C ILE A 138 -13.06 2.17 15.81
N VAL A 139 -14.10 2.51 15.03
CA VAL A 139 -13.92 3.29 13.80
C VAL A 139 -13.43 4.71 14.10
N TRP A 140 -13.92 5.30 15.19
CA TRP A 140 -13.50 6.62 15.63
C TRP A 140 -12.02 6.64 16.02
N GLU A 141 -11.56 5.70 16.84
CA GLU A 141 -10.14 5.59 17.21
C GLU A 141 -9.26 5.24 16.00
N ALA A 142 -9.75 4.41 15.08
CA ALA A 142 -9.02 4.05 13.86
C ALA A 142 -8.88 5.22 12.88
N THR A 143 -9.75 6.24 12.94
CA THR A 143 -9.67 7.43 12.09
C THR A 143 -8.91 8.58 12.76
N GLN A 144 -8.69 8.52 14.07
CA GLN A 144 -7.93 9.52 14.83
C GLN A 144 -6.47 9.12 15.00
N ALA A 145 -5.67 9.32 13.95
CA ALA A 145 -4.24 9.00 13.95
C ALA A 145 -3.40 9.72 15.02
N LEU A 146 -3.90 10.84 15.55
CA LEU A 146 -3.23 11.68 16.55
C LEU A 146 -3.40 11.17 17.98
N SER A 147 -4.25 10.17 18.21
CA SER A 147 -4.41 9.55 19.52
C SER A 147 -3.15 8.72 19.84
N LYS A 148 -2.61 8.85 21.06
CA LYS A 148 -1.50 7.99 21.55
C LYS A 148 -1.85 6.50 21.53
N LYS A 149 -3.10 6.16 21.24
CA LYS A 149 -3.66 4.83 21.17
C LYS A 149 -4.26 4.54 19.79
N TYR A 150 -3.66 5.05 18.71
CA TYR A 150 -4.08 4.70 17.34
C TYR A 150 -4.27 3.18 17.24
N LEU A 151 -5.54 2.77 17.15
CA LEU A 151 -5.94 1.37 17.12
C LEU A 151 -6.59 1.14 15.76
N PRO A 152 -5.79 0.77 14.76
CA PRO A 152 -6.34 0.56 13.43
C PRO A 152 -7.34 -0.59 13.44
N ILE A 153 -8.33 -0.53 12.54
CA ILE A 153 -9.23 -1.68 12.30
C ILE A 153 -8.38 -2.92 11.97
N PRO A 154 -8.62 -4.07 12.63
CA PRO A 154 -7.90 -5.31 12.32
C PRO A 154 -8.05 -5.67 10.85
N TYR A 155 -6.96 -6.06 10.20
CA TYR A 155 -6.99 -6.51 8.81
C TYR A 155 -7.63 -7.92 8.69
N PRO A 156 -8.37 -8.23 7.62
CA PRO A 156 -8.95 -9.57 7.42
C PRO A 156 -7.88 -10.66 7.46
N LYS A 157 -8.10 -11.67 8.31
CA LYS A 157 -7.23 -12.84 8.40
C LYS A 157 -7.47 -13.76 7.20
N GLY A 158 -6.39 -14.32 6.66
CA GLY A 158 -6.49 -15.33 5.60
C GLY A 158 -6.93 -14.80 4.23
N MET A 159 -6.64 -13.53 3.94
CA MET A 159 -6.76 -13.01 2.58
C MET A 159 -5.86 -13.82 1.64
N LYS A 160 -6.43 -14.24 0.51
CA LYS A 160 -5.73 -15.07 -0.48
C LYS A 160 -4.82 -14.22 -1.36
N GLU A 161 -3.75 -14.84 -1.86
CA GLU A 161 -2.80 -14.19 -2.79
C GLU A 161 -3.51 -13.73 -4.07
N GLU A 162 -4.41 -14.54 -4.62
CA GLU A 162 -5.15 -14.23 -5.85
C GLU A 162 -6.05 -13.01 -5.69
N THR A 163 -6.67 -12.83 -4.51
CA THR A 163 -7.53 -11.68 -4.22
C THR A 163 -6.74 -10.37 -4.24
N ILE A 164 -5.52 -10.37 -3.67
CA ILE A 164 -4.65 -9.19 -3.65
C ILE A 164 -4.13 -8.90 -5.06
N GLU A 165 -3.78 -9.94 -5.83
CA GLU A 165 -3.41 -9.79 -7.24
C GLU A 165 -4.58 -9.24 -8.08
N GLU A 166 -5.81 -9.69 -7.87
CA GLU A 166 -6.99 -9.17 -8.55
C GLU A 166 -7.20 -7.69 -8.25
N ILE A 167 -7.07 -7.28 -6.99
CA ILE A 167 -7.13 -5.87 -6.57
C ILE A 167 -6.05 -5.06 -7.30
N TYR A 168 -4.80 -5.55 -7.29
CA TYR A 168 -3.68 -4.88 -7.94
C TYR A 168 -3.89 -4.75 -9.46
N ARG A 169 -4.26 -5.84 -10.14
CA ARG A 169 -4.48 -5.86 -11.60
C ARG A 169 -5.64 -4.97 -12.04
N ALA A 170 -6.64 -4.77 -11.17
CA ALA A 170 -7.76 -3.87 -11.43
C ALA A 170 -7.45 -2.39 -11.14
N GLY A 171 -6.21 -2.04 -10.79
CA GLY A 171 -5.83 -0.67 -10.41
C GLY A 171 -6.37 -0.23 -9.05
N GLY A 172 -6.71 -1.19 -8.18
CA GLY A 172 -7.08 -0.93 -6.80
C GLY A 172 -5.90 -0.42 -6.00
N VAL A 173 -6.20 0.35 -4.95
CA VAL A 173 -5.18 0.78 -3.99
C VAL A 173 -4.59 -0.44 -3.31
N ILE A 174 -3.26 -0.51 -3.21
CA ILE A 174 -2.55 -1.52 -2.43
C ILE A 174 -1.93 -0.82 -1.23
N THR A 175 -2.13 -1.37 -0.04
CA THR A 175 -1.59 -0.87 1.22
C THR A 175 -0.42 -1.73 1.70
N ILE A 176 0.27 -1.24 2.74
CA ILE A 176 1.28 -2.03 3.45
C ILE A 176 0.70 -3.32 4.05
N ARG A 177 -0.58 -3.30 4.46
CA ARG A 177 -1.25 -4.49 5.01
C ARG A 177 -1.60 -5.51 3.93
N ASP A 178 -1.95 -5.04 2.73
CA ASP A 178 -2.08 -5.92 1.56
C ASP A 178 -0.75 -6.63 1.27
N LEU A 179 0.37 -5.90 1.23
CA LEU A 179 1.69 -6.50 1.03
C LEU A 179 2.01 -7.54 2.12
N ALA A 180 1.76 -7.22 3.39
CA ALA A 180 1.99 -8.13 4.51
C ALA A 180 1.16 -9.41 4.38
N ALA A 181 -0.12 -9.28 4.06
CA ALA A 181 -1.03 -10.40 3.83
C ALA A 181 -0.60 -11.24 2.61
N TYR A 182 -0.14 -10.59 1.54
CA TYR A 182 0.34 -11.26 0.32
C TYR A 182 1.57 -12.13 0.61
N VAL A 183 2.61 -11.56 1.25
CA VAL A 183 3.82 -12.31 1.63
C VAL A 183 3.47 -13.50 2.53
N MET A 184 2.58 -13.28 3.50
CA MET A 184 2.12 -14.34 4.39
C MET A 184 1.38 -15.45 3.63
N ALA A 185 0.50 -15.08 2.68
CA ALA A 185 -0.24 -16.02 1.85
C ALA A 185 0.70 -16.85 0.97
N CYS A 186 1.61 -16.21 0.23
CA CYS A 186 2.58 -16.88 -0.64
C CYS A 186 3.52 -17.82 0.14
N ARG A 187 3.97 -17.40 1.32
CA ARG A 187 4.77 -18.28 2.19
C ARG A 187 3.99 -19.51 2.63
N ARG A 188 2.72 -19.34 3.02
CA ARG A 188 1.86 -20.43 3.48
C ARG A 188 1.48 -21.37 2.34
N SER A 189 1.16 -20.86 1.15
CA SER A 189 0.88 -21.67 -0.05
C SER A 189 2.11 -22.49 -0.46
N SER A 190 3.31 -21.93 -0.26
CA SER A 190 4.59 -22.65 -0.44
C SER A 190 4.93 -23.64 0.69
N GLY A 191 4.11 -23.79 1.73
CA GLY A 191 4.35 -24.72 2.84
C GLY A 191 5.56 -24.37 3.72
N LEU A 192 6.01 -23.11 3.69
CA LEU A 192 7.21 -22.66 4.40
C LEU A 192 6.85 -22.05 5.76
N SER A 193 7.60 -22.42 6.81
CA SER A 193 7.57 -21.70 8.08
C SER A 193 8.38 -20.41 7.97
N LEU A 194 8.14 -19.45 8.87
CA LEU A 194 8.96 -18.21 8.94
C LEU A 194 10.45 -18.52 9.08
N ARG A 195 10.81 -19.54 9.88
CA ARG A 195 12.21 -19.96 10.06
C ARG A 195 12.81 -20.54 8.78
N LYS A 196 12.08 -21.41 8.09
CA LYS A 196 12.52 -21.96 6.80
C LYS A 196 12.66 -20.86 5.74
N MET A 197 11.76 -19.89 5.72
CA MET A 197 11.86 -18.75 4.80
C MET A 197 13.11 -17.92 5.08
N ALA A 198 13.41 -17.64 6.34
CA ALA A 198 14.61 -16.90 6.73
C ALA A 198 15.89 -17.62 6.31
N GLU A 199 15.95 -18.94 6.50
CA GLU A 199 17.07 -19.79 6.06
C GLU A 199 17.23 -19.78 4.53
N PHE A 200 16.13 -19.63 3.77
CA PHE A 200 16.14 -19.69 2.31
C PHE A 200 16.41 -18.34 1.62
N THR A 201 16.14 -17.21 2.28
CA THR A 201 16.19 -15.86 1.69
C THR A 201 17.38 -15.02 2.15
N GLU A 202 18.17 -15.52 3.11
CA GLU A 202 19.16 -14.72 3.87
C GLU A 202 18.54 -13.50 4.60
N VAL A 203 17.21 -13.36 4.59
CA VAL A 203 16.48 -12.32 5.33
C VAL A 203 16.26 -12.80 6.75
N SER A 204 16.52 -11.95 7.73
CA SER A 204 16.35 -12.34 9.13
C SER A 204 14.90 -12.74 9.45
N TYR A 205 14.72 -13.73 10.31
CA TYR A 205 13.40 -14.14 10.82
C TYR A 205 12.58 -12.93 11.32
N ASN A 206 13.23 -12.02 12.06
CA ASN A 206 12.58 -10.84 12.60
C ASN A 206 12.13 -9.88 11.50
N ALA A 207 12.91 -9.70 10.42
CA ALA A 207 12.50 -8.86 9.30
C ALA A 207 11.26 -9.42 8.60
N ILE A 208 11.21 -10.73 8.33
CA ILE A 208 10.04 -11.39 7.72
C ILE A 208 8.83 -11.31 8.65
N ALA A 209 9.01 -11.58 9.96
CA ALA A 209 7.92 -11.49 10.93
C ALA A 209 7.36 -10.06 11.04
N ARG A 210 8.21 -9.04 10.93
CA ARG A 210 7.79 -7.63 10.91
C ARG A 210 7.07 -7.28 9.62
N LEU A 211 7.54 -7.77 8.48
CA LEU A 211 6.88 -7.64 7.17
C LEU A 211 5.46 -8.18 7.22
N GLU A 212 5.28 -9.40 7.71
CA GLU A 212 3.96 -10.04 7.83
C GLU A 212 3.02 -9.40 8.84
N ARG A 213 3.55 -8.53 9.73
CA ARG A 213 2.75 -7.69 10.64
C ARG A 213 2.45 -6.30 10.07
N GLY A 214 2.96 -5.96 8.87
CA GLY A 214 2.79 -4.65 8.26
C GLY A 214 3.73 -3.58 8.81
N GLU A 215 4.83 -3.94 9.48
CA GLU A 215 5.79 -2.99 10.05
C GLU A 215 6.91 -2.62 9.03
N LEU A 216 6.53 -2.03 7.90
CA LEU A 216 7.41 -1.80 6.72
C LEU A 216 8.46 -0.70 6.84
N GLU A 217 8.42 0.17 7.85
CA GLU A 217 9.29 1.36 7.93
C GLU A 217 10.79 1.06 7.80
N ARG A 218 11.19 -0.19 8.03
CA ARG A 218 12.60 -0.63 8.02
C ARG A 218 12.90 -1.76 7.06
N ILE A 219 11.98 -2.09 6.16
CA ILE A 219 12.21 -3.19 5.22
C ILE A 219 12.93 -2.65 4.00
N SER A 220 14.12 -3.19 3.77
CA SER A 220 14.95 -2.87 2.63
C SER A 220 14.36 -3.48 1.36
N PHE A 221 14.59 -2.80 0.24
CA PHE A 221 14.22 -3.33 -1.07
C PHE A 221 15.02 -4.60 -1.41
N THR A 222 16.24 -4.71 -0.88
CA THR A 222 17.05 -5.93 -0.93
C THR A 222 16.35 -7.13 -0.30
N GLU A 223 15.73 -6.97 0.86
CA GLU A 223 14.97 -8.06 1.50
C GLU A 223 13.74 -8.45 0.66
N ILE A 224 13.04 -7.47 0.07
CA ILE A 224 11.88 -7.74 -0.81
C ILE A 224 12.28 -8.54 -2.05
N THR A 225 13.36 -8.15 -2.72
CA THR A 225 13.86 -8.88 -3.90
C THR A 225 14.40 -10.27 -3.56
N ALA A 226 14.94 -10.48 -2.35
CA ALA A 226 15.33 -11.80 -1.87
C ALA A 226 14.09 -12.70 -1.65
N LEU A 227 13.04 -12.16 -1.03
CA LEU A 227 11.76 -12.86 -0.88
C LEU A 227 11.11 -13.20 -2.23
N GLU A 228 11.12 -12.27 -3.17
CA GLU A 228 10.63 -12.43 -4.55
C GLU A 228 11.30 -13.64 -5.24
N LYS A 229 12.64 -13.70 -5.20
CA LYS A 229 13.41 -14.82 -5.79
C LYS A 229 13.12 -16.15 -5.10
N ALA A 230 13.00 -16.13 -3.77
CA ALA A 230 12.72 -17.33 -2.99
C ALA A 230 11.33 -17.91 -3.27
N LEU A 231 10.34 -17.04 -3.38
CA LEU A 231 8.95 -17.41 -3.63
C LEU A 231 8.65 -17.64 -5.13
N LYS A 232 9.58 -17.29 -6.02
CA LYS A 232 9.46 -17.43 -7.49
C LYS A 232 8.22 -16.72 -8.04
N LEU A 233 8.03 -15.46 -7.65
CA LEU A 233 6.82 -14.68 -7.97
C LEU A 233 6.94 -13.85 -9.26
N ASP A 234 8.03 -14.03 -10.03
CA ASP A 234 8.27 -13.43 -11.34
C ASP A 234 8.05 -11.90 -11.42
N GLY A 235 8.40 -11.18 -10.35
CA GLY A 235 8.28 -9.72 -10.21
C GLY A 235 6.99 -9.25 -9.53
N THR A 236 6.06 -10.15 -9.22
CA THR A 236 4.74 -9.81 -8.68
C THR A 236 4.81 -9.22 -7.27
N LEU A 237 5.67 -9.77 -6.39
CA LEU A 237 5.84 -9.23 -5.04
C LEU A 237 6.45 -7.84 -5.08
N ILE A 238 7.42 -7.59 -5.97
CA ILE A 238 7.99 -6.25 -6.14
C ILE A 238 6.93 -5.28 -6.66
N ALA A 239 6.09 -5.69 -7.61
CA ALA A 239 5.02 -4.86 -8.16
C ALA A 239 3.99 -4.45 -7.09
N ILE A 240 3.54 -5.41 -6.27
CA ILE A 240 2.64 -5.17 -5.13
C ILE A 240 3.32 -4.28 -4.08
N CYS A 241 4.60 -4.56 -3.78
CA CYS A 241 5.39 -3.78 -2.83
C CYS A 241 5.57 -2.33 -3.29
N TRP A 242 5.79 -2.12 -4.58
CA TRP A 242 5.90 -0.80 -5.18
C TRP A 242 4.58 -0.03 -5.08
N ALA A 243 3.47 -0.66 -5.44
CA ALA A 243 2.14 -0.05 -5.31
C ALA A 243 1.83 0.34 -3.85
N ALA A 244 2.17 -0.53 -2.90
CA ALA A 244 2.07 -0.24 -1.48
C ALA A 244 2.94 0.96 -1.06
N GLY A 245 4.17 1.05 -1.58
CA GLY A 245 5.06 2.18 -1.34
C GLY A 245 4.56 3.49 -1.96
N GLU A 246 3.98 3.45 -3.16
CA GLU A 246 3.36 4.61 -3.82
C GLU A 246 2.14 5.12 -3.05
N PHE A 247 1.34 4.20 -2.49
CA PHE A 247 0.28 4.57 -1.56
C PHE A 247 0.87 5.20 -0.30
N GLN A 248 1.72 4.49 0.45
CA GLN A 248 2.26 4.96 1.73
C GLN A 248 2.99 6.31 1.65
N THR A 249 3.67 6.58 0.54
CA THR A 249 4.41 7.84 0.34
C THR A 249 3.54 9.00 -0.15
N GLY A 250 2.29 8.73 -0.54
CA GLY A 250 1.36 9.71 -1.13
C GLY A 250 1.60 9.96 -2.62
N ILE A 251 2.54 9.27 -3.26
CA ILE A 251 2.85 9.45 -4.68
C ILE A 251 1.67 9.05 -5.57
N SER A 252 0.98 7.97 -5.24
CA SER A 252 -0.23 7.56 -5.97
C SER A 252 -1.30 8.66 -6.00
N ARG A 253 -1.49 9.35 -4.88
CA ARG A 253 -2.37 10.52 -4.76
C ARG A 253 -1.89 11.69 -5.61
N VAL A 254 -0.60 12.03 -5.53
CA VAL A 254 -0.02 13.11 -6.34
C VAL A 254 -0.24 12.88 -7.82
N LYS A 255 0.00 11.66 -8.33
CA LYS A 255 -0.23 11.31 -9.75
C LYS A 255 -1.65 11.60 -10.22
N VAL A 256 -2.65 11.41 -9.36
CA VAL A 256 -4.07 11.74 -9.67
C VAL A 256 -4.33 13.24 -9.63
N LEU A 257 -3.72 13.95 -8.67
CA LEU A 257 -3.92 15.39 -8.47
C LEU A 257 -3.10 16.26 -9.43
N THR A 258 -1.96 15.80 -9.94
CA THR A 258 -1.10 16.60 -10.84
C THR A 258 -1.72 16.83 -12.22
N ASP A 259 -2.72 16.05 -12.61
CA ASP A 259 -3.59 16.40 -13.74
C ASP A 259 -4.43 17.66 -13.45
N GLN A 260 -4.50 18.10 -12.18
CA GLN A 260 -5.35 19.20 -11.69
C GLN A 260 -4.58 20.38 -11.06
N SER A 261 -3.39 20.21 -10.44
CA SER A 261 -2.54 21.32 -9.96
C SER A 261 -1.13 20.86 -9.47
N PRO A 262 -0.04 21.60 -9.73
CA PRO A 262 1.29 21.31 -9.19
C PRO A 262 1.41 21.81 -7.73
N LEU A 263 1.07 20.97 -6.75
CA LEU A 263 1.30 21.31 -5.33
C LEU A 263 2.51 20.56 -4.75
N PRO A 264 3.45 21.27 -4.11
CA PRO A 264 4.60 20.68 -3.44
C PRO A 264 4.25 20.40 -1.98
N VAL A 265 3.46 19.36 -1.72
CA VAL A 265 3.38 18.76 -0.37
C VAL A 265 3.28 17.25 -0.56
N SER A 266 4.44 16.59 -0.65
CA SER A 266 4.50 15.14 -0.82
C SER A 266 4.11 14.44 0.49
N GLY A 267 2.98 13.76 0.49
CA GLY A 267 2.61 12.83 1.56
C GLY A 267 1.17 12.96 2.01
N TRP A 268 0.82 12.12 2.98
CA TRP A 268 -0.47 12.17 3.64
C TRP A 268 -0.43 13.11 4.82
N ASP A 269 -1.52 13.84 5.03
CA ASP A 269 -1.85 14.23 6.39
C ASP A 269 -2.13 12.96 7.21
N VAL A 270 -1.70 12.94 8.48
CA VAL A 270 -1.75 11.72 9.29
C VAL A 270 -3.20 11.26 9.52
N GLU A 271 -4.13 12.20 9.68
CA GLU A 271 -5.56 11.90 9.80
C GLU A 271 -6.11 11.39 8.48
N GLU A 272 -5.76 12.02 7.35
CA GLU A 272 -6.18 11.56 6.02
C GLU A 272 -5.72 10.12 5.71
N LEU A 273 -4.47 9.77 6.07
CA LEU A 273 -3.98 8.40 5.91
C LEU A 273 -4.77 7.41 6.75
N ALA A 274 -5.05 7.74 8.00
CA ALA A 274 -5.84 6.88 8.88
C ALA A 274 -7.27 6.67 8.35
N PHE A 275 -7.88 7.71 7.79
CA PHE A 275 -9.16 7.60 7.10
C PHE A 275 -9.10 6.70 5.87
N ALA A 276 -8.11 6.90 5.01
CA ALA A 276 -7.91 6.08 3.83
C ALA A 276 -7.68 4.60 4.19
N ASP A 277 -6.79 4.33 5.15
CA ASP A 277 -6.53 2.98 5.66
C ASP A 277 -7.78 2.32 6.26
N THR A 278 -8.61 3.09 6.97
CA THR A 278 -9.86 2.61 7.56
C THR A 278 -10.86 2.21 6.48
N LEU A 279 -11.09 3.08 5.50
CA LEU A 279 -11.95 2.80 4.34
C LEU A 279 -11.48 1.54 3.61
N ILE A 280 -10.19 1.48 3.27
CA ILE A 280 -9.61 0.36 2.52
C ILE A 280 -9.76 -0.93 3.34
N THR A 281 -9.46 -0.92 4.63
CA THR A 281 -9.57 -2.11 5.50
C THR A 281 -11.02 -2.63 5.58
N ILE A 282 -12.01 -1.74 5.67
CA ILE A 282 -13.44 -2.12 5.65
C ILE A 282 -13.80 -2.76 4.31
N VAL A 283 -13.36 -2.19 3.19
CA VAL A 283 -13.59 -2.75 1.85
C VAL A 283 -12.97 -4.14 1.74
N ARG A 284 -11.76 -4.34 2.27
CA ARG A 284 -11.08 -5.64 2.30
C ARG A 284 -11.85 -6.70 3.08
N TRP A 285 -12.46 -6.34 4.20
CA TRP A 285 -13.35 -7.23 4.93
C TRP A 285 -14.58 -7.62 4.10
N ASN A 286 -15.21 -6.66 3.43
CA ASN A 286 -16.34 -6.94 2.53
C ASN A 286 -15.94 -7.88 1.40
N THR A 287 -14.76 -7.68 0.78
CA THR A 287 -14.22 -8.58 -0.24
C THR A 287 -13.98 -9.99 0.31
N GLN A 288 -13.31 -10.11 1.47
CA GLN A 288 -12.96 -11.40 2.07
C GLN A 288 -14.20 -12.20 2.49
N LEU A 289 -15.20 -11.55 3.08
CA LEU A 289 -16.43 -12.18 3.53
C LEU A 289 -17.45 -12.33 2.39
N SER A 290 -17.21 -11.70 1.23
CA SER A 290 -18.17 -11.59 0.12
C SER A 290 -19.53 -11.06 0.57
N ILE A 291 -19.54 -10.16 1.54
CA ILE A 291 -20.75 -9.54 2.09
C ILE A 291 -20.96 -8.16 1.49
N ASN A 292 -22.25 -7.80 1.36
CA ASN A 292 -22.70 -6.43 1.11
C ASN A 292 -21.99 -5.70 -0.04
N ARG A 293 -21.98 -6.30 -1.23
CA ARG A 293 -21.48 -5.63 -2.46
C ARG A 293 -22.30 -4.38 -2.80
N ASP A 294 -23.55 -4.33 -2.38
CA ASP A 294 -24.41 -3.17 -2.60
C ASP A 294 -23.89 -1.93 -1.87
N TRP A 295 -23.29 -2.07 -0.68
CA TRP A 295 -22.69 -0.95 0.04
C TRP A 295 -21.56 -0.28 -0.73
N ILE A 296 -20.63 -1.03 -1.33
CA ILE A 296 -19.52 -0.41 -2.07
C ILE A 296 -20.02 0.27 -3.36
N ILE A 297 -21.04 -0.28 -4.00
CA ILE A 297 -21.70 0.33 -5.16
C ILE A 297 -22.38 1.65 -4.75
N GLU A 298 -23.11 1.63 -3.64
CA GLU A 298 -23.79 2.81 -3.10
C GLU A 298 -22.80 3.88 -2.65
N LEU A 299 -21.73 3.47 -1.95
CA LEU A 299 -20.65 4.37 -1.57
C LEU A 299 -20.05 5.04 -2.81
N LYS A 300 -19.72 4.28 -3.86
CA LYS A 300 -19.20 4.84 -5.11
C LYS A 300 -20.18 5.81 -5.79
N ARG A 301 -21.48 5.58 -5.67
CA ARG A 301 -22.50 6.53 -6.12
C ARG A 301 -22.40 7.85 -5.37
N ILE A 302 -22.26 7.81 -4.04
CA ILE A 302 -22.02 9.00 -3.21
C ILE A 302 -20.70 9.68 -3.63
N LEU A 303 -19.63 8.91 -3.80
CA LEU A 303 -18.30 9.43 -4.14
C LEU A 303 -18.24 10.08 -5.52
N SER A 304 -19.09 9.67 -6.46
CA SER A 304 -19.16 10.30 -7.78
C SER A 304 -19.49 11.80 -7.71
N PHE A 305 -20.20 12.26 -6.67
CA PHE A 305 -20.47 13.69 -6.45
C PHE A 305 -19.25 14.48 -5.97
N TYR A 306 -18.21 13.80 -5.49
CA TYR A 306 -16.97 14.41 -4.97
C TYR A 306 -15.75 14.11 -5.87
N ALA A 307 -15.95 13.45 -7.01
CA ALA A 307 -14.88 13.07 -7.93
C ALA A 307 -14.36 14.23 -8.80
N GLU A 308 -15.14 15.31 -8.94
CA GLU A 308 -14.77 16.57 -9.61
C GLU A 308 -13.99 17.47 -8.65
#